data_AF-A0A950KTW6-F1
#
_entry.id   AF-A0A950KTW6-F1
#
_cell.length_a   1.000
_cell.length_b   1.000
_cell.length_c   1.000
_cell.angle_alpha   90.00
_cell.angle_beta   90.00
_cell.angle_gamma   90.00
#
_symmetry.space_group_name_H-M   'P 1'
#
loop_
_entity.id
_entity.type
_entity.pdbx_description
1 polymer ?
#
loop_
_entity_poly.entity_id
_entity_poly.type
_entity_poly.pdbx_seq_one_letter_code
_entity_poly.pdbx_strand_id
1 'polypeptide(L)' 'MTLLAVPNVSAGDDPQTVTEISRAFDTRLLDTHFDPDHNRLVLTLAGEPGELAGAVFSGARALTALIDLRQHVGVH' A
#
# COMPACT_ATOMS: atom_id res chain seq x y z
N MET A 1 -5.36 -15.98 15.15
CA MET A 1 -4.20 -16.45 14.35
C MET A 1 -3.79 -15.28 13.49
N THR A 2 -2.62 -14.70 13.75
CA THR A 2 -2.15 -13.55 13.00
C THR A 2 -1.81 -13.96 11.57
N LEU A 3 -2.39 -13.26 10.60
CA LEU A 3 -2.00 -13.32 9.20
C LEU A 3 -1.15 -12.10 8.83
N LEU A 4 -0.38 -12.26 7.76
CA LEU A 4 0.36 -11.17 7.13
C LEU A 4 -0.18 -10.94 5.71
N ALA A 5 -0.21 -9.67 5.29
CA ALA A 5 -0.43 -9.28 3.91
C ALA A 5 0.64 -8.27 3.49
N VAL A 6 1.09 -8.37 2.24
CA VAL A 6 2.17 -7.53 1.71
C VAL A 6 1.71 -6.80 0.43
N PRO A 7 0.82 -5.79 0.53
CA PRO A 7 0.42 -5.00 -0.63
C PRO A 7 1.64 -4.34 -1.29
N ASN A 8 1.73 -4.51 -2.61
CA ASN A 8 2.74 -3.89 -3.45
C ASN A 8 2.03 -2.87 -4.35
N VAL A 9 2.38 -1.60 -4.20
CA VAL A 9 1.66 -0.48 -4.81
C VAL A 9 2.61 0.28 -5.74
N SER A 10 2.23 0.42 -7.02
CA SER A 10 2.98 1.15 -8.04
C SER A 10 2.86 2.67 -7.85
N ALA A 11 3.46 3.17 -6.77
CA ALA A 11 3.61 4.57 -6.41
C ALA A 11 4.73 4.70 -5.36
N GLY A 12 5.30 5.89 -5.17
CA GLY A 12 6.15 6.15 -4.00
C GLY A 12 7.14 7.32 -4.10
N ASP A 13 7.21 7.97 -5.26
CA ASP A 13 8.00 9.17 -5.50
C ASP A 13 7.42 10.44 -4.84
N ASP A 14 6.11 10.50 -4.61
CA ASP A 14 5.44 11.57 -3.86
C ASP A 14 5.21 11.21 -2.37
N PRO A 15 5.85 11.90 -1.41
CA PRO A 15 5.66 11.68 0.02
C PRO A 15 4.22 11.89 0.50
N GLN A 16 3.45 12.76 -0.16
CA GLN A 16 2.05 12.98 0.21
C GLN A 16 1.22 11.74 -0.17
N THR A 17 1.35 11.27 -1.41
CA THR A 17 0.74 10.02 -1.89
C THR A 17 1.11 8.84 -1.00
N VAL A 18 2.38 8.67 -0.63
CA VAL A 18 2.80 7.61 0.32
C VAL A 18 2.07 7.72 1.65
N THR A 19 1.97 8.93 2.21
CA THR A 19 1.28 9.15 3.49
C THR A 19 -0.21 8.81 3.39
N GLU A 20 -0.87 9.21 2.30
CA GLU A 20 -2.29 8.91 2.07
C GLU A 20 -2.53 7.41 1.86
N ILE A 21 -1.64 6.74 1.13
CA ILE A 21 -1.67 5.28 0.93
C ILE A 21 -1.48 4.56 2.27
N SER A 22 -0.44 4.87 3.04
CA SER A 22 -0.19 4.23 4.34
C SER A 22 -1.36 4.42 5.31
N ARG A 23 -2.03 5.59 5.28
CA ARG A 23 -3.27 5.82 6.06
C ARG A 23 -4.44 4.96 5.58
N ALA A 24 -4.56 4.73 4.28
CA ALA A 24 -5.65 3.93 3.70
C ALA A 24 -5.59 2.45 4.10
N PHE A 25 -4.40 1.93 4.42
CA PHE A 25 -4.19 0.56 4.89
C PHE A 25 -4.27 0.38 6.42
N ASP A 26 -4.64 1.43 7.16
CA ASP A 26 -5.00 1.41 8.60
C ASP A 26 -3.81 1.14 9.56
N THR A 27 -4.07 1.24 10.86
CA THR A 27 -3.20 1.01 12.04
C THR A 27 -2.53 -0.36 12.12
N ARG A 28 -2.82 -1.26 11.17
CA ARG A 28 -2.26 -2.62 11.10
C ARG A 28 -0.96 -2.68 10.31
N LEU A 29 -0.48 -1.51 9.89
CA LEU A 29 0.78 -1.30 9.21
C LEU A 29 1.96 -1.51 10.15
N LEU A 30 2.74 -2.55 9.88
CA LEU A 30 3.98 -2.85 10.57
C LEU A 30 5.18 -2.16 9.94
N ASP A 31 5.18 -2.05 8.61
CA ASP A 31 6.29 -1.48 7.86
C ASP A 31 5.81 -0.83 6.56
N THR A 32 6.55 0.18 6.11
CA THR A 32 6.41 0.82 4.82
C THR A 32 7.80 0.97 4.21
N HIS A 33 8.04 0.26 3.12
CA HIS A 33 9.30 0.28 2.41
C HIS A 33 9.11 0.88 1.02
N PHE A 34 9.93 1.87 0.69
CA PHE A 34 9.95 2.46 -0.64
C PHE A 34 11.11 1.89 -1.46
N ASP A 35 10.77 1.38 -2.65
CA ASP A 35 11.67 0.86 -3.66
C ASP A 35 11.77 1.90 -4.80
N PRO A 36 12.82 2.75 -4.79
CA PRO A 36 12.94 3.87 -5.71
C PRO A 36 13.19 3.44 -7.16
N ASP A 37 13.85 2.30 -7.37
CA ASP A 37 14.14 1.78 -8.70
C ASP A 37 12.85 1.37 -9.42
N HIS A 38 11.89 0.81 -8.68
CA HIS A 38 10.61 0.37 -9.23
C HIS A 38 9.47 1.39 -9.04
N ASN A 39 9.75 2.54 -8.41
CA ASN A 39 8.75 3.51 -7.96
C ASN A 39 7.55 2.82 -7.29
N ARG A 40 7.86 2.05 -6.25
CA ARG A 40 6.92 1.13 -5.61
C ARG A 40 6.97 1.24 -4.10
N LEU A 41 5.79 1.25 -3.49
CA LEU A 41 5.59 1.19 -2.06
C LEU A 41 5.19 -0.23 -1.66
N VAL A 42 5.96 -0.83 -0.76
CA VAL A 42 5.70 -2.12 -0.17
C VAL A 42 5.22 -1.91 1.26
N LEU A 43 4.02 -2.39 1.55
CA LEU A 43 3.41 -2.25 2.86
C LEU A 43 3.38 -3.63 3.52
N THR A 44 3.72 -3.71 4.81
CA THR A 44 3.57 -4.94 5.59
C THR A 44 2.46 -4.76 6.60
N LEU A 45 1.41 -5.59 6.51
CA LEU A 45 0.23 -5.55 7.38
C LEU A 45 0.13 -6.82 8.21
N ALA A 46 -0.36 -6.71 9.45
CA ALA A 46 -0.66 -7.86 10.30
C ALA A 46 -2.04 -7.75 10.96
N GLY A 47 -2.79 -8.85 10.97
CA GLY A 47 -4.10 -8.87 11.61
C GLY A 47 -4.78 -10.23 11.60
N GLU A 48 -5.93 -10.32 12.26
CA GLU A 48 -6.78 -11.50 12.22
C GLU A 48 -7.47 -11.61 10.83
N PRO A 49 -7.82 -12.82 10.36
CA PRO A 49 -8.26 -13.05 8.98
C PRO A 49 -9.38 -12.13 8.47
N GLY A 50 -10.43 -11.93 9.27
CA GLY A 50 -11.57 -11.09 8.89
C GLY A 50 -11.24 -9.60 8.85
N GLU A 51 -10.38 -9.14 9.75
CA GLU A 51 -10.00 -7.73 9.85
C GLU A 51 -8.97 -7.36 8.78
N LEU A 52 -7.96 -8.22 8.57
CA LEU A 52 -6.91 -7.99 7.59
C LEU A 52 -7.47 -7.94 6.16
N ALA A 53 -8.42 -8.83 5.84
CA ALA A 53 -9.09 -8.80 4.54
C ALA A 53 -9.83 -7.47 4.30
N GLY A 54 -10.52 -6.95 5.32
CA GLY A 54 -11.20 -5.65 5.25
C GLY A 54 -10.25 -4.47 5.07
N ALA A 55 -9.10 -4.49 5.75
CA ALA A 55 -8.05 -3.47 5.62
C ALA A 55 -7.43 -3.49 4.21
N VAL A 56 -7.05 -4.68 3.71
CA VAL A 56 -6.50 -4.82 2.36
C VAL A 56 -7.49 -4.35 1.29
N PHE A 57 -8.77 -4.72 1.41
CA PHE A 57 -9.79 -4.30 0.45
C PHE A 57 -10.07 -2.80 0.48
N SER A 58 -10.12 -2.20 1.68
CA SER A 58 -10.36 -0.76 1.82
C SER A 58 -9.18 0.07 1.34
N GLY A 59 -7.95 -0.37 1.64
CA GLY A 59 -6.74 0.23 1.09
C GLY A 59 -6.73 0.17 -0.43
N ALA A 60 -6.95 -1.01 -1.02
CA ALA A 60 -7.03 -1.19 -2.46
C ALA A 60 -8.09 -0.29 -3.12
N ARG A 61 -9.26 -0.11 -2.50
CA ARG A 61 -10.30 0.81 -2.98
C ARG A 61 -9.81 2.26 -2.97
N ALA A 62 -9.16 2.71 -1.90
CA ALA A 62 -8.62 4.07 -1.82
C ALA A 62 -7.56 4.34 -2.89
N LEU A 63 -6.72 3.35 -3.21
CA LEU A 63 -5.70 3.47 -4.27
C LEU A 63 -6.28 3.88 -5.62
N THR A 64 -7.51 3.45 -5.94
CA THR A 64 -8.16 3.79 -7.22
C THR A 64 -8.40 5.29 -7.40
N ALA A 65 -8.41 6.07 -6.32
CA ALA A 65 -8.54 7.53 -6.35
C ALA A 65 -7.19 8.26 -6.29
N LEU A 66 -6.13 7.56 -5.87
CA LEU A 66 -4.80 8.15 -5.59
C LEU A 66 -3.78 7.87 -6.69
N ILE A 67 -3.96 6.79 -7.46
CA ILE A 67 -2.96 6.31 -8.41
C ILE A 67 -3.52 6.33 -9.82
N ASP A 68 -2.82 7.02 -10.72
CA ASP A 68 -3.01 6.89 -12.16
C ASP A 68 -1.87 6.07 -12.76
N LEU A 69 -2.12 4.80 -13.04
CA LEU A 69 -1.13 3.89 -13.63
C LEU A 69 -0.68 4.32 -15.03
N ARG A 70 -1.40 5.21 -15.72
CA ARG A 70 -0.98 5.74 -17.03
C ARG A 70 0.19 6.72 -16.91
N GLN A 71 0.44 7.26 -15.71
CA GLN A 71 1.53 8.18 -15.41
C GLN A 71 2.65 7.51 -14.60
N HIS A 72 2.48 6.24 -14.21
CA HIS A 72 3.48 5.52 -13.44
C HIS A 72 4.74 5.31 -14.30
N VAL A 73 5.89 5.62 -13.71
CA VAL A 73 7.22 5.40 -14.30
C VAL A 73 8.04 4.63 -13.27
N GLY A 74 8.38 3.39 -13.62
CA GLY A 74 9.23 2.48 -12.84
C GLY A 74 9.81 1.42 -13.76
N VAL A 75 10.81 0.67 -13.28
CA VAL A 75 11.52 -0.35 -14.08
C VAL A 75 10.66 -1.63 -14.32
N HIS A 76 9.42 -1.66 -13.82
CA HIS A 76 8.45 -2.76 -13.96
C HIS A 76 7.03 -2.28 -14.23
#